data_AF-A0A9X0XHH7-F1
#
_entry.id   AF-A0A9X0XHH7-F1
#
_cell.length_a   1.000
_cell.length_b   1.000
_cell.length_c   1.000
_cell.angle_alpha   90.00
_cell.angle_beta   90.00
_cell.angle_gamma   90.00
#
_symmetry.space_group_name_H-M   'P 1'
#
loop_
_entity.id
_entity.type
_entity.pdbx_description
1 polymer ?
#
loop_
_entity_poly.entity_id
_entity_poly.type
_entity_poly.pdbx_seq_one_letter_code
_entity_poly.pdbx_strand_id
1 'polypeptide(L)' 'MLMLLLAMLGILVLASVVVLYVAYPHRGRDVPAAPWVGQAMRRGVASLPRLEEETRPAAGSGRAQQPQQARQSQQQGR' A
#
# COMPACT_ATOMS: atom_id res chain seq x y z
N MET A 1 -23.56 23.61 -36.88
CA MET A 1 -24.30 22.58 -36.11
C MET A 1 -23.54 21.27 -36.00
N LEU A 2 -23.06 20.65 -37.10
CA LEU A 2 -22.27 19.41 -37.04
C LEU A 2 -21.02 19.50 -36.14
N MET A 3 -20.23 20.57 -36.25
CA MET A 3 -19.05 20.77 -35.39
C MET A 3 -19.38 20.81 -33.89
N LEU A 4 -20.53 21.38 -33.53
CA LEU A 4 -20.99 21.41 -32.14
C LEU A 4 -21.31 19.99 -31.63
N LEU A 5 -21.97 19.18 -32.47
CA LEU A 5 -22.27 17.78 -32.17
C LEU A 5 -20.98 16.96 -31.99
N LEU A 6 -19.98 17.15 -32.86
CA LEU A 6 -18.67 16.48 -32.71
C LEU A 6 -17.97 16.91 -31.43
N ALA A 7 -17.96 18.20 -31.12
CA ALA A 7 -17.35 18.72 -29.90
C ALA A 7 -18.04 18.13 -28.66
N MET A 8 -19.38 18.10 -28.65
CA MET A 8 -20.17 17.52 -27.56
C MET A 8 -19.90 16.02 -27.40
N LEU A 9 -19.88 15.27 -28.51
CA LEU A 9 -19.54 13.85 -28.48
C LEU A 9 -18.11 13.62 -27.96
N GLY A 10 -17.16 14.46 -28.37
CA GLY A 10 -15.77 14.38 -27.92
C GLY A 10 -15.61 14.54 -26.40
N ILE A 11 -16.26 15.54 -25.81
CA ILE A 11 -16.22 15.72 -24.34
C ILE A 11 -16.95 14.59 -23.60
N LEU A 12 -18.03 14.03 -24.15
CA LEU A 12 -18.73 12.87 -23.58
C LEU A 12 -17.85 11.62 -23.58
N VAL A 13 -17.14 11.37 -24.68
CA VAL A 13 -16.17 10.26 -24.79
C VAL A 13 -15.04 10.44 -23.78
N LEU A 14 -14.46 11.64 -23.72
CA LEU A 14 -13.36 11.93 -22.79
C LEU A 14 -13.79 11.77 -21.33
N ALA A 15 -14.96 12.29 -20.95
CA ALA A 15 -15.50 12.13 -19.61
C ALA A 15 -15.75 10.66 -19.26
N SER A 16 -16.29 9.88 -20.20
CA SER A 16 -16.52 8.44 -20.02
C SER A 16 -15.20 7.69 -19.77
N VAL A 17 -14.15 8.02 -20.52
CA VAL A 17 -12.81 7.44 -20.32
C VAL A 17 -12.28 7.74 -18.91
N VAL A 18 -12.41 8.98 -18.44
CA VAL A 18 -12.00 9.38 -17.08
C VAL A 18 -12.79 8.61 -16.03
N VAL A 19 -14.11 8.54 -16.16
CA VAL A 19 -14.97 7.81 -15.20
C VAL A 19 -14.64 6.33 -15.19
N LEU A 20 -14.47 5.69 -16.35
CA LEU A 20 -14.06 4.28 -16.41
C LEU A 20 -12.69 4.05 -15.76
N TYR A 21 -11.73 4.94 -15.99
CA TYR A 21 -10.41 4.85 -15.35
C TYR A 21 -10.48 4.94 -13.82
N VAL A 22 -11.28 5.87 -13.30
CA VAL A 22 -11.44 6.10 -11.84
C VAL A 22 -12.31 5.02 -11.20
N ALA A 23 -13.43 4.64 -11.83
CA ALA A 23 -14.41 3.70 -11.30
C ALA A 23 -13.95 2.24 -11.37
N TYR A 24 -13.03 1.92 -12.30
CA TYR A 24 -12.30 0.64 -12.30
C TYR A 24 -10.93 0.85 -11.62
N PRO A 25 -10.83 0.75 -10.28
CA PRO A 25 -9.53 0.77 -9.62
C PRO A 25 -8.76 -0.45 -10.12
N HIS A 26 -7.74 -0.21 -10.94
CA HIS A 26 -6.88 -1.22 -11.52
C HIS A 26 -6.05 -1.84 -10.38
N ARG A 27 -6.62 -2.86 -9.73
CA ARG A 27 -5.92 -3.67 -8.74
C ARG A 27 -4.70 -4.29 -9.41
N GLY A 28 -3.54 -3.64 -9.28
CA GLY A 28 -2.20 -4.13 -9.65
C GLY A 28 -1.95 -4.53 -11.11
N ARG A 29 -2.97 -4.55 -11.97
CA ARG A 29 -2.85 -4.93 -13.39
C ARG A 29 -2.63 -3.70 -14.27
N ASP A 30 -1.65 -3.79 -15.15
CA ASP A 30 -1.30 -2.72 -16.08
C ASP A 30 -2.51 -2.34 -16.96
N VAL A 31 -2.67 -1.04 -17.20
CA VAL A 31 -3.79 -0.47 -17.96
C VAL A 31 -3.68 -0.96 -19.41
N PRO A 32 -4.69 -1.68 -19.97
CA PRO A 32 -4.59 -2.37 -21.25
C PRO A 32 -4.44 -1.46 -22.50
N ALA A 33 -4.32 -0.14 -22.32
CA ALA A 33 -4.08 0.83 -23.39
C ALA A 33 -2.92 1.81 -23.09
N ALA A 34 -2.34 1.79 -21.89
CA ALA A 34 -1.32 2.76 -21.48
C ALA A 34 -0.33 2.15 -20.47
N PRO A 35 0.48 1.15 -20.90
CA PRO A 35 1.47 0.50 -20.01
C PRO A 35 2.53 1.47 -19.47
N TRP A 36 2.76 2.59 -20.17
CA TRP A 36 3.70 3.63 -19.76
C TRP A 36 3.26 4.37 -18.49
N VAL A 37 1.95 4.49 -18.21
CA VAL A 37 1.42 5.13 -17.00
C VAL A 37 1.75 4.27 -15.77
N GLY A 38 1.61 2.95 -15.88
CA GLY A 38 2.00 2.00 -14.83
C GLY A 38 3.50 2.03 -14.54
N GLN A 39 4.33 2.17 -15.57
CA GLN A 39 5.78 2.30 -15.41
C GLN A 39 6.17 3.62 -14.73
N ALA A 40 5.54 4.74 -15.11
CA ALA A 40 5.79 6.04 -14.49
C ALA A 40 5.41 6.05 -13.00
N MET A 41 4.26 5.46 -12.66
CA MET A 41 3.81 5.32 -11.27
C MET A 41 4.78 4.44 -10.45
N ARG A 42 5.23 3.30 -11.00
CA ARG A 42 6.22 2.42 -10.35
C ARG A 42 7.54 3.14 -10.09
N ARG A 43 8.01 3.94 -11.06
CA ARG A 43 9.23 4.75 -10.91
C ARG A 43 9.04 5.83 -9.84
N GLY A 44 7.89 6.50 -9.83
CA GLY A 44 7.56 7.50 -8.81
C GLY A 44 7.57 6.93 -7.39
N VAL A 45 6.94 5.77 -7.18
CA VAL A 45 6.95 5.07 -5.88
C VAL A 45 8.35 4.63 -5.48
N ALA A 46 9.15 4.13 -6.42
CA ALA A 46 10.53 3.73 -6.14
C ALA A 46 11.43 4.90 -5.72
N SER A 47 11.10 6.13 -6.13
CA SER A 47 11.82 7.35 -5.76
C SER A 47 11.38 7.95 -4.43
N LEU A 48 10.30 7.46 -3.82
CA LEU A 48 9.87 7.95 -2.51
C LEU A 48 10.77 7.40 -1.41
N PRO A 49 11.28 8.26 -0.50
CA PRO A 49 11.89 7.83 0.73
C PRO A 49 10.94 6.87 1.46
N ARG A 50 11.37 5.62 1.68
CA ARG A 50 10.60 4.70 2.50
C ARG A 50 10.60 5.25 3.91
N LEU A 51 9.41 5.40 4.51
CA LEU A 51 9.34 5.56 5.95
C LEU A 51 9.81 4.23 6.54
N GLU A 52 11.03 4.23 7.05
CA GLU A 52 11.47 3.21 7.99
C GLU A 52 10.55 3.36 9.20
N GLU A 53 9.61 2.42 9.38
CA GLU A 53 8.93 2.28 10.65
C GLU A 53 10.03 2.04 11.67
N GLU A 54 10.40 3.10 12.39
CA GLU A 54 11.32 3.02 13.50
C GLU A 54 10.75 1.94 14.41
N THR A 55 11.41 0.78 14.40
CA THR A 55 11.02 -0.38 15.20
C THR A 55 11.13 0.07 16.63
N ARG A 56 10.03 0.62 17.16
CA ARG A 56 9.93 1.03 18.54
C ARG A 56 10.16 -0.26 19.32
N PRO A 57 11.29 -0.40 20.03
CA PRO A 57 11.50 -1.59 20.83
C PRO A 57 10.30 -1.68 21.76
N ALA A 58 9.61 -2.82 21.71
CA ALA A 58 8.44 -3.09 22.52
C ALA A 58 8.81 -2.84 23.99
N ALA A 59 8.48 -1.65 24.48
CA ALA A 59 8.72 -1.25 25.84
C ALA A 59 7.70 -2.02 26.70
N GLY A 60 8.09 -3.22 27.13
CA GLY A 60 7.33 -3.95 28.15
C GLY A 60 7.16 -5.44 27.90
N SER A 61 8.26 -6.20 27.83
CA SER A 61 8.22 -7.65 28.05
C SER A 61 9.39 -8.16 28.89
N GLY A 62 9.85 -7.32 29.83
CA GLY A 62 10.95 -7.62 30.75
C GLY A 62 10.55 -7.95 32.20
N ARG A 63 9.29 -8.26 32.52
CA ARG A 63 8.87 -8.49 33.93
C ARG A 63 8.16 -9.81 34.24
N ALA A 64 8.10 -10.77 33.31
CA ALA A 64 7.36 -12.02 33.54
C ALA A 64 8.20 -13.31 33.58
N GLN A 65 9.54 -13.25 33.56
CA GLN A 65 10.39 -14.45 33.55
C GLN A 65 11.08 -14.81 34.88
N GLN A 66 10.74 -14.15 36.00
CA GLN A 66 11.39 -14.48 37.28
C GLN A 66 10.37 -14.57 38.41
N PRO A 67 9.83 -15.79 38.63
CA PRO A 67 10.06 -16.45 39.92
C PRO A 67 10.14 -18.00 39.84
N GLN A 68 10.63 -18.60 38.75
CA GLN A 68 10.66 -20.07 38.60
C GLN A 68 12.04 -20.69 38.88
N GLN A 69 13.13 -19.96 38.64
CA GLN A 69 14.49 -20.42 38.94
C GLN A 69 14.79 -20.54 40.44
N ALA A 70 14.11 -19.77 41.29
CA ALA A 70 14.29 -19.85 42.75
C ALA A 70 13.65 -21.10 43.39
N ARG A 71 12.77 -21.82 42.69
CA ARG A 71 12.16 -23.06 43.20
C ARG A 71 12.93 -24.33 42.81
N GLN A 72 13.70 -24.30 41.72
CA GLN A 72 14.47 -25.46 41.26
C GLN A 72 15.70 -25.74 42.13
N SER A 73 16.37 -24.71 42.66
CA SER A 73 17.53 -24.90 43.54
C SER A 73 17.18 -25.51 44.91
N GLN A 74 15.92 -25.40 45.36
CA GLN A 74 15.47 -26.05 46.60
C GLN A 74 15.08 -27.52 46.42
N GLN A 75 14.78 -27.96 45.19
CA GLN A 75 14.37 -29.34 44.93
C GLN A 75 15.54 -30.28 44.66
N GLN A 76 16.73 -29.74 44.40
CA GLN A 76 17.94 -30.51 44.08
C GLN A 76 18.88 -30.71 45.27
N GLY A 77 18.45 -30.30 46.48
CA GLY A 77 19.23 -30.37 47.72
C GLY A 77 18.54 -31.14 48.86
N ARG A 78 17.78 -32.20 48.55
CA ARG A 78 17.29 -33.17 49.55
C ARG A 78 17.48 -34.59 49.06
#